data_AF-A0A7W5NL46-F1
#
_entry.id   AF-A0A7W5NL46-F1
#
_cell.length_a   1.000
_cell.length_b   1.000
_cell.length_c   1.000
_cell.angle_alpha   90.00
_cell.angle_beta   90.00
_cell.angle_gamma   90.00
#
_symmetry.space_group_name_H-M   'P 1'
#
loop_
_entity.id
_entity.type
_entity.pdbx_description
1 polymer ?
#
loop_
_entity_poly.entity_id
_entity_poly.type
_entity_poly.pdbx_seq_one_letter_code
_entity_poly.pdbx_strand_id
1 'polypeptide(L)'
;MGLFDRLWPRKRVQPLQETAQTRALVDRLTVLSPSLKLARAYRERLVPALATSLGYISELVERLPPAHEASAANWLADPYIHAFFAAPDEIAPVLSRSPELHAWFDSHPLARETWAVLGMAMNERRGFGVRQQGDQVHADVAQTTVSFDDHQVRVCGESEADLRAQIVQRVVEQIALEGLAQIAADESRRGALEEERALLRTRRQLLTRQGAGTQHMVGERALADAAELARLEAEIAANEQALAGLGLKTDAIEHELEVICDVLGHPARHANVEMRQLTLNPMNVVMEPAEGGVPIVFPLAHIPASPQGVRAFSLVRFARADLVALPKVLDADSRFVI
;
A
#
# COMPACT_ATOMS: atom_id res chain seq x y z
N MET A 1 -34.23 8.33 -37.78
CA MET A 1 -34.12 6.97 -37.23
C MET A 1 -33.12 6.21 -38.09
N GLY A 2 -31.83 6.27 -37.73
CA GLY A 2 -30.73 5.86 -38.60
C GLY A 2 -30.51 4.35 -38.61
N LEU A 3 -30.35 3.80 -39.82
CA LEU A 3 -30.13 2.39 -40.14
C LEU A 3 -28.78 1.80 -39.64
N PHE A 4 -27.96 2.60 -38.94
CA PHE A 4 -26.61 2.20 -38.48
C PHE A 4 -26.52 1.84 -36.99
N ASP A 5 -27.60 1.98 -36.20
CA ASP A 5 -27.63 1.57 -34.78
C ASP A 5 -27.67 0.04 -34.56
N ARG A 6 -27.65 -0.75 -35.64
CA ARG A 6 -27.88 -2.21 -35.61
C ARG A 6 -26.61 -3.06 -35.74
N LEU A 7 -25.43 -2.45 -35.90
CA LEU A 7 -24.17 -3.16 -36.16
C LEU A 7 -23.10 -3.00 -35.06
N TRP A 8 -23.38 -2.22 -34.02
CA TRP A 8 -22.59 -2.24 -32.78
C TRP A 8 -23.54 -2.34 -31.60
N PRO A 9 -23.68 -3.51 -30.94
CA PRO A 9 -24.31 -3.53 -29.65
C PRO A 9 -23.41 -2.70 -28.74
N ARG A 10 -23.81 -1.47 -28.42
CA ARG A 10 -23.34 -0.80 -27.21
C ARG A 10 -23.53 -1.84 -26.11
N LYS A 11 -22.42 -2.38 -25.59
CA LYS A 11 -22.41 -3.27 -24.43
C LYS A 11 -23.16 -2.47 -23.36
N ARG A 12 -24.46 -2.76 -23.17
CA ARG A 12 -25.21 -2.22 -22.05
C ARG A 12 -24.41 -2.71 -20.86
N VAL A 13 -23.69 -1.80 -20.21
CA VAL A 13 -23.12 -2.04 -18.90
C VAL A 13 -24.33 -2.42 -18.06
N GLN A 14 -24.49 -3.72 -17.83
CA GLN A 14 -25.48 -4.19 -16.86
C GLN A 14 -25.16 -3.44 -15.58
N PRO A 15 -26.16 -2.87 -14.87
CA PRO A 15 -25.89 -2.30 -13.56
C PRO A 15 -25.18 -3.39 -12.76
N LEU A 16 -23.93 -3.12 -12.38
CA LEU A 16 -23.13 -4.01 -11.54
C LEU A 16 -24.01 -4.34 -10.33
N GLN A 17 -24.55 -5.56 -10.28
CA GLN A 17 -25.36 -5.98 -9.15
C GLN A 17 -24.46 -5.93 -7.92
N GLU A 18 -24.86 -5.17 -6.91
CA GLU A 18 -24.14 -5.07 -5.65
C GLU A 18 -23.97 -6.48 -5.07
N THR A 19 -22.73 -6.99 -5.11
CA THR A 19 -22.40 -8.29 -4.53
C THR A 19 -22.38 -8.18 -2.99
N ALA A 20 -22.50 -9.31 -2.30
CA ALA A 20 -22.37 -9.34 -0.84
C ALA A 20 -21.03 -8.75 -0.37
N GLN A 21 -19.96 -8.99 -1.13
CA GLN A 21 -18.62 -8.45 -0.86
C GLN A 21 -18.58 -6.92 -1.02
N THR A 22 -19.12 -6.39 -2.12
CA THR A 22 -19.17 -4.94 -2.34
C THR A 22 -20.01 -4.25 -1.28
N ARG A 23 -21.14 -4.85 -0.88
CA ARG A 23 -21.97 -4.33 0.22
C ARG A 23 -21.21 -4.25 1.53
N ALA A 24 -20.50 -5.31 1.91
CA ALA A 24 -19.71 -5.36 3.13
C ALA A 24 -18.60 -4.29 3.14
N LEU A 25 -17.94 -4.07 2.00
CA LEU A 25 -16.94 -3.01 1.84
C LEU A 25 -17.54 -1.61 1.95
N VAL A 26 -18.69 -1.35 1.31
CA VAL A 26 -19.42 -0.09 1.47
C VAL A 26 -19.77 0.13 2.94
N ASP A 27 -20.31 -0.88 3.62
CA ASP A 27 -20.71 -0.75 5.02
C ASP A 27 -19.49 -0.44 5.91
N ARG A 28 -18.36 -1.13 5.71
CA ARG A 28 -17.09 -0.83 6.41
C ARG A 28 -16.62 0.60 6.15
N LEU A 29 -16.62 1.06 4.90
CA LEU A 29 -16.21 2.43 4.56
C LEU A 29 -17.09 3.47 5.23
N THR A 30 -18.39 3.22 5.30
CA THR A 30 -19.31 4.14 5.96
C THR A 30 -19.23 4.11 7.50
N VAL A 31 -18.57 3.10 8.09
CA VAL A 31 -18.20 3.10 9.51
C VAL A 31 -16.95 3.94 9.73
N LEU A 32 -15.96 3.84 8.82
CA LEU A 32 -14.72 4.62 8.89
C LEU A 32 -14.94 6.11 8.59
N SER A 33 -15.81 6.42 7.63
CA SER A 33 -16.20 7.78 7.28
C SER A 33 -17.73 7.91 7.16
N PRO A 34 -18.42 8.27 8.26
CA PRO A 34 -19.87 8.43 8.27
C PRO A 34 -20.40 9.55 7.35
N SER A 35 -19.59 10.57 7.06
CA SER A 35 -19.94 11.72 6.19
C SER A 35 -20.31 11.28 4.78
N LEU A 36 -19.74 10.18 4.29
CA LEU A 36 -20.02 9.62 2.95
C LEU A 36 -21.50 9.31 2.73
N LYS A 37 -22.25 9.00 3.79
CA LYS A 37 -23.70 8.73 3.69
C LYS A 37 -24.52 9.96 3.31
N LEU A 38 -23.96 11.16 3.50
CA LEU A 38 -24.59 12.44 3.19
C LEU A 38 -24.37 12.86 1.73
N ALA A 39 -23.41 12.24 1.04
CA ALA A 39 -23.12 12.51 -0.37
C ALA A 39 -24.23 11.97 -1.28
N ARG A 40 -24.49 12.66 -2.39
CA ARG A 40 -25.52 12.27 -3.34
C ARG A 40 -25.16 10.96 -4.03
N ALA A 41 -26.12 10.03 -4.02
CA ALA A 41 -26.00 8.74 -4.70
C ALA A 41 -24.74 7.96 -4.30
N TYR A 42 -24.31 8.07 -3.03
CA TYR A 42 -23.03 7.52 -2.57
C TYR A 42 -22.87 6.02 -2.87
N ARG A 43 -23.92 5.20 -2.68
CA ARG A 43 -23.86 3.76 -3.02
C ARG A 43 -23.70 3.54 -4.52
N GLU A 44 -24.46 4.26 -5.35
CA GLU A 44 -24.42 4.13 -6.81
C GLU A 44 -23.05 4.52 -7.39
N ARG A 45 -22.30 5.38 -6.68
CA ARG A 45 -20.95 5.81 -7.06
C ARG A 45 -19.85 4.92 -6.48
N LEU A 46 -19.97 4.47 -5.23
CA LEU A 46 -18.97 3.61 -4.58
C LEU A 46 -18.97 2.18 -5.14
N VAL A 47 -20.14 1.61 -5.42
CA VAL A 47 -20.25 0.21 -5.87
C VAL A 47 -19.45 -0.05 -7.16
N PRO A 48 -19.54 0.79 -8.23
CA PRO A 48 -18.72 0.63 -9.43
C PRO A 48 -17.21 0.79 -9.18
N ALA A 49 -16.82 1.74 -8.32
CA ALA A 49 -15.41 1.98 -7.99
C ALA A 49 -14.83 0.77 -7.24
N LEU A 50 -15.54 0.26 -6.23
CA LEU A 50 -15.17 -0.97 -5.53
C LEU A 50 -15.11 -2.18 -6.45
N ALA A 51 -16.07 -2.33 -7.37
CA ALA A 51 -16.07 -3.43 -8.34
C ALA A 51 -14.82 -3.39 -9.25
N THR A 52 -14.38 -2.18 -9.63
CA THR A 52 -13.15 -1.98 -10.42
C THR A 52 -11.92 -2.43 -9.63
N SER A 53 -11.78 -1.99 -8.38
CA SER A 53 -10.73 -2.45 -7.46
C SER A 53 -10.76 -3.96 -7.24
N LEU A 54 -11.93 -4.53 -6.92
CA LEU A 54 -12.08 -5.97 -6.71
C LEU A 54 -11.67 -6.78 -7.93
N GLY A 55 -12.13 -6.41 -9.13
CA GLY A 55 -11.77 -7.11 -10.37
C GLY A 55 -10.26 -7.08 -10.63
N TYR A 56 -9.65 -5.90 -10.55
CA TYR A 56 -8.22 -5.74 -10.78
C TYR A 56 -7.36 -6.53 -9.76
N ILE A 57 -7.71 -6.48 -8.47
CA ILE A 57 -6.97 -7.21 -7.45
C ILE A 57 -7.20 -8.72 -7.56
N SER A 58 -8.41 -9.18 -7.88
CA SER A 58 -8.66 -10.61 -8.14
C SER A 58 -7.79 -11.13 -9.28
N GLU A 59 -7.69 -10.40 -10.40
CA GLU A 59 -6.81 -10.78 -11.52
C GLU A 59 -5.32 -10.77 -11.15
N LEU A 60 -4.89 -9.90 -10.23
CA LEU A 60 -3.53 -9.94 -9.68
C LEU A 60 -3.31 -11.17 -8.81
N VAL A 61 -4.25 -11.46 -7.90
CA VAL A 61 -4.16 -12.58 -6.96
C VAL A 61 -4.21 -13.91 -7.69
N GLU A 62 -5.00 -14.05 -8.76
CA GLU A 62 -5.05 -15.27 -9.59
C GLU A 62 -3.70 -15.60 -10.25
N ARG A 63 -2.88 -14.59 -10.54
CA ARG A 63 -1.54 -14.77 -11.13
C ARG A 63 -0.47 -15.16 -10.12
N LEU A 64 -0.75 -15.12 -8.82
CA LEU A 64 0.23 -15.48 -7.80
C LEU A 64 0.55 -16.98 -7.85
N PRO A 65 1.83 -17.37 -7.69
CA PRO A 65 2.22 -18.77 -7.51
C PRO A 65 1.41 -19.48 -6.42
N PRO A 66 1.26 -20.81 -6.49
CA PRO A 66 0.57 -21.59 -5.46
C PRO A 66 1.28 -21.50 -4.10
N ALA A 67 0.61 -21.93 -3.04
CA ALA A 67 1.24 -21.95 -1.73
C ALA A 67 2.28 -23.07 -1.61
N HIS A 68 3.44 -22.72 -1.05
CA HIS A 68 4.55 -23.64 -0.82
C HIS A 68 4.57 -24.15 0.63
N GLU A 69 4.84 -25.44 0.85
CA GLU A 69 4.94 -25.98 2.22
C GLU A 69 6.21 -25.47 2.90
N ALA A 70 6.06 -24.61 3.90
CA ALA A 70 7.17 -24.08 4.67
C ALA A 70 7.51 -25.02 5.84
N SER A 71 8.30 -26.05 5.56
CA SER A 71 8.78 -27.01 6.55
C SER A 71 10.26 -27.36 6.32
N ALA A 72 10.96 -27.76 7.39
CA ALA A 72 12.35 -28.22 7.31
C ALA A 72 12.51 -29.41 6.35
N ALA A 73 11.51 -30.29 6.30
CA ALA A 73 11.51 -31.47 5.44
C ALA A 73 11.38 -31.10 3.95
N ASN A 74 10.65 -30.03 3.63
CA ASN A 74 10.43 -29.59 2.25
C ASN A 74 11.53 -28.64 1.72
N TRP A 75 12.43 -28.15 2.59
CA TRP A 75 13.43 -27.14 2.24
C TRP A 75 14.32 -27.52 1.05
N LEU A 76 14.78 -28.76 0.93
CA LEU A 76 15.63 -29.18 -0.19
C LEU A 76 14.81 -29.51 -1.45
N ALA A 77 13.54 -29.89 -1.29
CA ALA A 77 12.69 -30.35 -2.38
C ALA A 77 11.99 -29.20 -3.10
N ASP A 78 11.65 -28.13 -2.38
CA ASP A 78 10.96 -26.96 -2.91
C ASP A 78 11.93 -25.79 -3.16
N PRO A 79 12.16 -25.41 -4.43
CA PRO A 79 13.08 -24.34 -4.79
C PRO A 79 12.73 -22.97 -4.20
N TYR A 80 11.45 -22.70 -3.94
CA TYR A 80 11.00 -21.44 -3.35
C TYR A 80 11.41 -21.39 -1.88
N ILE A 81 11.10 -22.45 -1.13
CA ILE A 81 11.47 -22.55 0.28
C ILE A 81 12.99 -22.58 0.46
N HIS A 82 13.70 -23.29 -0.42
CA HIS A 82 15.16 -23.27 -0.48
C HIS A 82 15.71 -21.86 -0.69
N ALA A 83 15.10 -21.07 -1.57
CA ALA A 83 15.56 -19.71 -1.83
C ALA A 83 15.30 -18.77 -0.65
N PHE A 84 14.16 -18.94 0.03
CA PHE A 84 13.70 -18.04 1.09
C PHE A 84 14.40 -18.22 2.43
N PHE A 85 14.93 -19.42 2.71
CA PHE A 85 15.56 -19.74 3.98
C PHE A 85 16.97 -20.27 3.77
N ALA A 86 17.94 -19.78 4.54
CA ALA A 86 19.33 -20.19 4.50
C ALA A 86 19.54 -21.62 5.02
N ALA A 87 18.70 -22.09 5.95
CA ALA A 87 18.81 -23.41 6.54
C ALA A 87 17.44 -24.02 6.88
N PRO A 88 17.28 -25.36 6.81
CA PRO A 88 15.99 -26.01 7.08
C PRO A 88 15.49 -25.84 8.53
N ASP A 89 16.38 -25.78 9.50
CA ASP A 89 16.07 -25.67 10.93
C ASP A 89 15.64 -24.25 11.36
N GLU A 90 15.83 -23.24 10.51
CA GLU A 90 15.44 -21.86 10.82
C GLU A 90 13.97 -21.56 10.46
N ILE A 91 13.35 -22.36 9.58
CA ILE A 91 12.01 -22.09 9.03
C ILE A 91 10.97 -21.95 10.15
N ALA A 92 10.88 -22.96 11.02
CA ALA A 92 9.92 -22.98 12.12
C ALA A 92 10.17 -21.81 13.11
N PRO A 93 11.39 -21.60 13.64
CA PRO A 93 11.67 -20.46 14.51
C PRO A 93 11.41 -19.09 13.89
N VAL A 94 11.70 -18.88 12.60
CA VAL A 94 11.50 -17.60 11.91
C VAL A 94 10.02 -17.31 11.74
N LEU A 95 9.24 -18.26 11.21
CA LEU A 95 7.80 -18.07 11.00
C LEU A 95 7.03 -17.95 12.33
N SER A 96 7.45 -18.69 13.35
CA SER A 96 6.85 -18.64 14.69
C SER A 96 7.06 -17.32 15.43
N ARG A 97 7.85 -16.37 14.89
CA ARG A 97 7.96 -15.00 15.43
C ARG A 97 6.75 -14.14 15.11
N SER A 98 5.93 -14.52 14.12
CA SER A 98 4.79 -13.71 13.70
C SER A 98 3.64 -13.76 14.71
N PRO A 99 3.22 -12.61 15.27
CA PRO A 99 2.04 -12.55 16.14
C PRO A 99 0.76 -12.94 15.39
N GLU A 100 0.67 -12.68 14.08
CA GLU A 100 -0.49 -13.05 13.26
C GLU A 100 -0.67 -14.56 13.17
N LEU A 101 0.43 -15.30 13.08
CA LEU A 101 0.40 -16.76 13.02
C LEU A 101 -0.11 -17.36 14.33
N HIS A 102 0.37 -16.86 15.47
CA HIS A 102 -0.13 -17.25 16.80
C HIS A 102 -1.59 -16.89 16.99
N ALA A 103 -1.98 -15.64 16.71
CA ALA A 103 -3.36 -15.19 16.84
C ALA A 103 -4.34 -16.01 15.98
N TRP A 104 -3.90 -16.45 14.79
CA TRP A 104 -4.71 -17.31 13.94
C TRP A 104 -4.88 -18.72 14.54
N PHE A 105 -3.81 -19.37 14.99
CA PHE A 105 -3.92 -20.69 15.61
C PHE A 105 -4.67 -20.65 16.94
N ASP A 106 -4.57 -19.56 17.71
CA ASP A 106 -5.32 -19.38 18.96
C ASP A 106 -6.83 -19.25 18.69
N SER A 107 -7.22 -18.57 17.62
CA SER A 107 -8.62 -18.46 17.19
C SER A 107 -9.15 -19.72 16.50
N HIS A 108 -8.28 -20.60 16.00
CA HIS A 108 -8.64 -21.84 15.28
C HIS A 108 -8.00 -23.08 15.94
N PRO A 109 -8.39 -23.46 17.18
CA PRO A 109 -7.71 -24.48 17.98
C PRO A 109 -7.66 -25.88 17.32
N LEU A 110 -8.61 -26.18 16.43
CA LEU A 110 -8.68 -27.46 15.71
C LEU A 110 -7.89 -27.47 14.39
N ALA A 111 -7.43 -26.31 13.91
CA ALA A 111 -6.69 -26.22 12.66
C ALA A 111 -5.29 -26.84 12.81
N ARG A 112 -4.94 -27.75 11.88
CA ARG A 112 -3.64 -28.43 11.87
C ARG A 112 -2.58 -27.70 11.06
N GLU A 113 -3.01 -26.81 10.18
CA GLU A 113 -2.19 -26.02 9.28
C GLU A 113 -2.91 -24.73 8.92
N THR A 114 -2.18 -23.79 8.36
CA THR A 114 -2.70 -22.53 7.85
C THR A 114 -2.00 -22.16 6.55
N TRP A 115 -2.68 -21.37 5.72
CA TRP A 115 -2.10 -20.71 4.56
C TRP A 115 -1.84 -19.26 4.92
N ALA A 116 -0.68 -18.74 4.58
CA ALA A 116 -0.34 -17.35 4.88
C ALA A 116 0.44 -16.66 3.78
N VAL A 117 0.46 -15.32 3.82
CA VAL A 117 1.38 -14.51 3.00
C VAL A 117 2.68 -14.34 3.77
N LEU A 118 3.77 -14.83 3.20
CA LEU A 118 5.12 -14.59 3.68
C LEU A 118 5.73 -13.42 2.90
N GLY A 119 5.84 -12.25 3.53
CA GLY A 119 6.58 -11.10 3.00
C GLY A 119 8.04 -11.11 3.43
N MET A 120 8.94 -10.68 2.56
CA MET A 120 10.40 -10.74 2.73
C MET A 120 11.06 -9.50 2.09
N ALA A 121 12.14 -9.02 2.68
CA ALA A 121 13.07 -8.11 2.02
C ALA A 121 13.95 -8.91 1.05
N MET A 122 13.99 -8.49 -0.21
CA MET A 122 14.81 -9.14 -1.25
C MET A 122 16.06 -8.30 -1.47
N ASN A 123 17.22 -8.87 -1.16
CA ASN A 123 18.51 -8.21 -1.27
C ASN A 123 19.34 -8.81 -2.41
N GLU A 124 19.80 -7.96 -3.33
CA GLU A 124 20.70 -8.35 -4.42
C GLU A 124 22.12 -7.91 -4.13
N ARG A 125 23.05 -8.86 -4.16
CA ARG A 125 24.47 -8.58 -4.01
C ARG A 125 25.19 -8.98 -5.28
N ARG A 126 25.84 -8.00 -5.92
CA ARG A 126 26.79 -8.24 -7.02
C ARG A 126 28.18 -8.48 -6.45
N GLY A 127 28.81 -9.56 -6.86
CA GLY A 127 30.17 -9.93 -6.46
C GLY A 127 30.91 -10.64 -7.58
N PHE A 128 32.19 -10.90 -7.35
CA PHE A 128 33.00 -11.75 -8.23
C PHE A 128 33.07 -13.15 -7.63
N GLY A 129 32.76 -14.15 -8.43
CA GLY A 129 32.76 -15.54 -8.02
C GLY A 129 33.39 -16.45 -9.08
N VAL A 130 33.47 -17.73 -8.75
CA VAL A 130 33.99 -18.76 -9.65
C VAL A 130 32.82 -19.38 -10.40
N ARG A 131 32.88 -19.45 -11.74
CA ARG A 131 31.86 -20.08 -12.59
C ARG A 131 32.51 -21.23 -13.37
N GLN A 132 31.94 -22.41 -13.30
CA GLN A 132 32.33 -23.52 -14.15
C GLN A 132 31.48 -23.50 -15.43
N GLN A 133 32.13 -23.38 -16.59
CA GLN A 133 31.47 -23.45 -17.90
C GLN A 133 32.04 -24.67 -18.65
N GLY A 134 31.27 -25.76 -18.67
CA GLY A 134 31.76 -27.06 -19.16
C GLY A 134 32.91 -27.59 -18.29
N ASP A 135 34.07 -27.85 -18.90
CA ASP A 135 35.25 -28.37 -18.20
C ASP A 135 36.23 -27.26 -17.74
N GLN A 136 35.89 -25.98 -17.98
CA GLN A 136 36.73 -24.84 -17.61
C GLN A 136 36.16 -24.06 -16.43
N VAL A 137 37.02 -23.81 -15.45
CA VAL A 137 36.73 -22.99 -14.27
C VAL A 137 37.19 -21.56 -14.56
N HIS A 138 36.24 -20.63 -14.67
CA HIS A 138 36.49 -19.20 -14.81
C HIS A 138 36.45 -18.54 -13.43
N ALA A 139 37.58 -17.96 -13.01
CA ALA A 139 37.65 -17.08 -11.85
C ALA A 139 37.20 -15.65 -12.22
N ASP A 140 36.78 -14.87 -11.22
CA ASP A 140 36.37 -13.46 -11.35
C ASP A 140 35.18 -13.18 -12.27
N VAL A 141 34.21 -14.10 -12.32
CA VAL A 141 32.97 -13.87 -13.06
C VAL A 141 32.00 -13.05 -12.22
N ALA A 142 31.45 -11.98 -12.78
CA ALA A 142 30.40 -11.20 -12.14
C ALA A 142 29.18 -12.09 -11.88
N GLN A 143 28.82 -12.23 -10.60
CA GLN A 143 27.70 -13.02 -10.11
C GLN A 143 26.77 -12.13 -9.30
N THR A 144 25.47 -12.32 -9.48
CA THR A 144 24.45 -11.70 -8.64
C THR A 144 23.87 -12.78 -7.75
N THR A 145 23.98 -12.61 -6.43
CA THR A 145 23.32 -13.47 -5.45
C THR A 145 22.10 -12.76 -4.91
N VAL A 146 21.00 -13.50 -4.75
CA VAL A 146 19.78 -13.02 -4.11
C VAL A 146 19.68 -13.62 -2.72
N SER A 147 19.33 -12.81 -1.72
CA SER A 147 19.00 -13.27 -0.38
C SER A 147 17.68 -12.69 0.09
N PHE A 148 17.01 -13.41 0.99
CA PHE A 148 15.73 -13.01 1.57
C PHE A 148 15.88 -12.94 3.09
N ASP A 149 15.46 -11.81 3.67
CA ASP A 149 15.46 -11.58 5.11
C ASP A 149 14.23 -10.78 5.52
N ASP A 150 14.14 -10.42 6.82
CA ASP A 150 12.98 -9.74 7.41
C ASP A 150 11.64 -10.42 7.04
N HIS A 151 11.60 -11.73 7.28
CA HIS A 151 10.44 -12.59 7.08
C HIS A 151 9.28 -12.15 7.97
N GLN A 152 8.18 -11.77 7.34
CA GLN A 152 6.96 -11.33 8.00
C GLN A 152 5.78 -12.12 7.47
N VAL A 153 5.15 -12.89 8.35
CA VAL A 153 3.89 -13.54 8.04
C VAL A 153 2.75 -12.55 8.24
N ARG A 154 1.89 -12.43 7.23
CA ARG A 154 0.70 -11.58 7.21
C ARG A 154 -0.44 -12.38 6.61
N VAL A 155 -1.66 -12.11 7.06
CA VAL A 155 -2.91 -12.71 6.55
C VAL A 155 -2.87 -14.23 6.60
N CYS A 156 -3.67 -14.84 7.47
CA CYS A 156 -3.75 -16.29 7.59
C CYS A 156 -5.15 -16.77 7.18
N GLY A 157 -5.21 -17.90 6.48
CA GLY A 157 -6.44 -18.49 5.95
C GLY A 157 -6.52 -20.00 6.19
N GLU A 158 -7.75 -20.50 6.19
CA GLU A 158 -8.04 -21.93 6.40
C GLU A 158 -7.74 -22.81 5.17
N SER A 159 -7.65 -22.18 4.00
CA SER A 159 -7.29 -22.82 2.73
C SER A 159 -6.60 -21.80 1.83
N GLU A 160 -5.95 -22.25 0.76
CA GLU A 160 -5.36 -21.33 -0.22
C GLU A 160 -6.42 -20.42 -0.88
N ALA A 161 -7.62 -20.96 -1.16
CA ALA A 161 -8.72 -20.20 -1.74
C ALA A 161 -9.22 -19.11 -0.77
N ASP A 162 -9.35 -19.45 0.52
CA ASP A 162 -9.70 -18.50 1.57
C ASP A 162 -8.61 -17.41 1.71
N LEU A 163 -7.34 -17.80 1.74
CA LEU A 163 -6.22 -16.85 1.79
C LEU A 163 -6.27 -15.87 0.61
N ARG A 164 -6.45 -16.36 -0.62
CA ARG A 164 -6.57 -15.53 -1.82
C ARG A 164 -7.74 -14.55 -1.73
N ALA A 165 -8.91 -14.99 -1.26
CA ALA A 165 -10.06 -14.12 -1.03
C ALA A 165 -9.77 -13.04 0.05
N GLN A 166 -9.09 -13.41 1.13
CA GLN A 166 -8.69 -12.47 2.18
C GLN A 166 -7.66 -11.44 1.68
N ILE A 167 -6.72 -11.82 0.80
CA ILE A 167 -5.77 -10.90 0.17
C ILE A 167 -6.54 -9.86 -0.65
N VAL A 168 -7.47 -10.29 -1.51
CA VAL A 168 -8.29 -9.38 -2.32
C VAL A 168 -9.00 -8.36 -1.42
N GLN A 169 -9.68 -8.84 -0.39
CA GLN A 169 -10.41 -8.00 0.53
C GLN A 169 -9.51 -6.97 1.22
N ARG A 170 -8.38 -7.40 1.77
CA ARG A 170 -7.47 -6.51 2.52
C ARG A 170 -6.80 -5.46 1.65
N VAL A 171 -6.43 -5.82 0.42
CA VAL A 171 -5.81 -4.85 -0.50
C VAL A 171 -6.83 -3.79 -0.92
N VAL A 172 -8.08 -4.16 -1.21
CA VAL A 172 -9.12 -3.17 -1.53
C VAL A 172 -9.42 -2.27 -0.33
N GLU A 173 -9.45 -2.81 0.88
CA GLU A 173 -9.58 -2.01 2.11
C GLU A 173 -8.41 -1.05 2.30
N GLN A 174 -7.19 -1.49 2.01
CA GLN A 174 -6.00 -0.63 2.08
C GLN A 174 -6.06 0.53 1.08
N ILE A 175 -6.47 0.26 -0.18
CA ILE A 175 -6.68 1.31 -1.19
C ILE A 175 -7.70 2.34 -0.68
N ALA A 176 -8.79 1.87 -0.05
CA ALA A 176 -9.80 2.76 0.48
C ALA A 176 -9.30 3.59 1.68
N LEU A 177 -8.47 3.00 2.55
CA LEU A 177 -7.80 3.71 3.65
C LEU A 177 -6.84 4.80 3.14
N GLU A 178 -6.16 4.58 2.01
CA GLU A 178 -5.32 5.61 1.37
C GLU A 178 -6.15 6.79 0.90
N GLY A 179 -7.33 6.55 0.33
CA GLY A 179 -8.28 7.63 -0.03
C GLY A 179 -8.73 8.43 1.19
N LEU A 180 -9.01 7.77 2.32
CA LEU A 180 -9.35 8.45 3.58
C LEU A 180 -8.18 9.25 4.15
N ALA A 181 -6.95 8.73 4.04
CA ALA A 181 -5.75 9.46 4.46
C ALA A 181 -5.50 10.70 3.59
N GLN A 182 -5.77 10.62 2.28
CA GLN A 182 -5.69 11.76 1.38
C GLN A 182 -6.70 12.85 1.76
N ILE A 183 -7.95 12.47 2.05
CA ILE A 183 -8.98 13.40 2.52
C ILE A 183 -8.53 14.11 3.80
N ALA A 184 -8.03 13.35 4.78
CA ALA A 184 -7.56 13.93 6.04
C ALA A 184 -6.39 14.91 5.84
N ALA A 185 -5.48 14.60 4.91
CA ALA A 185 -4.39 15.50 4.54
C ALA A 185 -4.89 16.79 3.89
N ASP A 186 -5.87 16.69 2.99
CA ASP A 186 -6.48 17.85 2.34
C ASP A 186 -7.26 18.74 3.33
N GLU A 187 -7.96 18.14 4.29
CA GLU A 187 -8.64 18.87 5.37
C GLU A 187 -7.62 19.59 6.28
N SER A 188 -6.56 18.90 6.69
CA SER A 188 -5.47 19.50 7.48
C SER A 188 -4.82 20.68 6.74
N ARG A 189 -4.54 20.50 5.44
CA ARG A 189 -3.99 21.54 4.58
C ARG A 189 -4.92 22.75 4.46
N ARG A 190 -6.23 22.51 4.33
CA ARG A 190 -7.23 23.59 4.30
C ARG A 190 -7.22 24.38 5.61
N GLY A 191 -7.21 23.69 6.75
CA GLY A 191 -7.16 24.33 8.07
C GLY A 191 -5.95 25.25 8.23
N ALA A 192 -4.76 24.76 7.84
CA ALA A 192 -3.52 25.55 7.88
C ALA A 192 -3.60 26.81 6.98
N LEU A 193 -4.12 26.66 5.76
CA LEU A 193 -4.30 27.81 4.85
C LEU A 193 -5.33 28.82 5.36
N GLU A 194 -6.42 28.35 6.00
CA GLU A 194 -7.43 29.25 6.60
C GLU A 194 -6.86 30.05 7.78
N GLU A 195 -6.03 29.43 8.62
CA GLU A 195 -5.33 30.09 9.72
C GLU A 195 -4.32 31.12 9.21
N GLU A 196 -3.47 30.75 8.24
CA GLU A 196 -2.53 31.66 7.58
C GLU A 196 -3.26 32.88 7.00
N ARG A 197 -4.39 32.67 6.32
CA ARG A 197 -5.21 33.76 5.77
C ARG A 197 -5.73 34.70 6.85
N ALA A 198 -6.15 34.18 8.00
CA ALA A 198 -6.63 34.98 9.12
C ALA A 198 -5.49 35.85 9.69
N LEU A 199 -4.28 35.30 9.81
CA LEU A 199 -3.09 36.02 10.25
C LEU A 199 -2.68 37.12 9.25
N LEU A 200 -2.61 36.80 7.95
CA LEU A 200 -2.29 37.75 6.89
C LEU A 200 -3.29 38.91 6.84
N ARG A 201 -4.59 38.62 6.93
CA ARG A 201 -5.64 39.64 6.97
C ARG A 201 -5.53 40.53 8.22
N THR A 202 -5.20 39.95 9.36
CA THR A 202 -4.97 40.69 10.62
C THR A 202 -3.76 41.61 10.49
N ARG A 203 -2.64 41.11 9.96
CA ARG A 203 -1.43 41.91 9.71
C ARG A 203 -1.70 43.06 8.75
N ARG A 204 -2.40 42.80 7.63
CA ARG A 204 -2.82 43.84 6.69
C ARG A 204 -3.67 44.91 7.38
N GLN A 205 -4.65 44.51 8.20
CA GLN A 205 -5.50 45.44 8.93
C GLN A 205 -4.71 46.31 9.92
N LEU A 206 -3.72 45.74 10.61
CA LEU A 206 -2.84 46.50 11.52
C LEU A 206 -1.98 47.52 10.76
N LEU A 207 -1.36 47.12 9.65
CA LEU A 207 -0.57 48.01 8.79
C LEU A 207 -1.42 49.12 8.17
N THR A 208 -2.63 48.81 7.68
CA THR A 208 -3.55 49.84 7.16
C THR A 208 -3.94 50.85 8.26
N ARG A 209 -4.19 50.38 9.49
CA ARG A 209 -4.52 51.26 10.62
C ARG A 209 -3.33 52.11 11.07
N GLN A 210 -2.12 51.54 11.11
CA GLN A 210 -0.90 52.27 11.45
C GLN A 210 -0.54 53.31 10.39
N GLY A 211 -0.66 52.98 9.11
CA GLY A 211 -0.48 53.92 8.00
C GLY A 211 -1.47 55.08 8.06
N ALA A 212 -2.77 54.82 8.28
CA ALA A 212 -3.78 55.87 8.40
C ALA A 212 -3.55 56.82 9.59
N GLY A 213 -2.93 56.35 10.68
CA GLY A 213 -2.57 57.18 11.84
C GLY A 213 -1.23 57.93 11.73
N THR A 214 -0.29 57.44 10.92
CA THR A 214 1.08 57.98 10.80
C THR A 214 1.33 58.78 9.51
N GLN A 215 0.42 58.70 8.54
CA GLN A 215 0.44 59.47 7.29
C GLN A 215 0.53 60.99 7.46
N HIS A 216 0.27 61.53 8.66
CA HIS A 216 0.38 62.96 8.95
C HIS A 216 1.78 63.43 9.39
N MET A 217 2.80 62.55 9.49
CA MET A 217 4.11 62.96 10.05
C MET A 217 5.37 62.66 9.23
N VAL A 218 5.47 61.63 8.38
CA VAL A 218 6.75 61.28 7.71
C VAL A 218 6.56 60.63 6.32
N GLY A 219 7.05 61.29 5.26
CA GLY A 219 6.88 60.85 3.86
C GLY A 219 7.69 59.62 3.42
N GLU A 220 8.83 59.32 4.05
CA GLU A 220 9.65 58.14 3.70
C GLU A 220 9.07 56.81 4.22
N ARG A 221 8.29 56.85 5.32
CA ARG A 221 7.64 55.65 5.88
C ARG A 221 6.53 55.12 4.94
N ALA A 222 5.85 56.03 4.24
CA ALA A 222 4.69 55.71 3.40
C ALA A 222 5.03 54.82 2.18
N LEU A 223 6.21 54.96 1.58
CA LEU A 223 6.65 54.12 0.46
C LEU A 223 7.02 52.70 0.91
N ALA A 224 7.62 52.55 2.09
CA ALA A 224 7.93 51.25 2.68
C ALA A 224 6.65 50.50 3.07
N ASP A 225 5.68 51.20 3.69
CA ASP A 225 4.38 50.64 4.07
C ASP A 225 3.56 50.21 2.83
N ALA A 226 3.62 50.98 1.73
CA ALA A 226 2.97 50.62 0.47
C ALA A 226 3.58 49.36 -0.18
N ALA A 227 4.91 49.22 -0.16
CA ALA A 227 5.58 48.03 -0.66
C ALA A 227 5.27 46.79 0.20
N GLU A 228 5.19 46.94 1.52
CA GLU A 228 4.82 45.85 2.44
C GLU A 228 3.35 45.45 2.30
N LEU A 229 2.43 46.40 2.10
CA LEU A 229 1.03 46.13 1.78
C LEU A 229 0.89 45.35 0.47
N ALA A 230 1.61 45.74 -0.59
CA ALA A 230 1.58 45.03 -1.87
C ALA A 230 2.09 43.58 -1.75
N ARG A 231 3.12 43.35 -0.92
CA ARG A 231 3.59 41.99 -0.61
C ARG A 231 2.53 41.16 0.12
N LEU A 232 1.88 41.72 1.13
CA LEU A 232 0.82 41.04 1.86
C LEU A 232 -0.40 40.73 0.98
N GLU A 233 -0.75 41.61 0.05
CA GLU A 233 -1.82 41.36 -0.92
C GLU A 233 -1.44 40.20 -1.85
N ALA A 234 -0.19 40.11 -2.30
CA ALA A 234 0.30 38.98 -3.08
C ALA A 234 0.26 37.66 -2.29
N GLU A 235 0.67 37.68 -1.01
CA GLU A 235 0.60 36.50 -0.12
C GLU A 235 -0.85 36.05 0.11
N ILE A 236 -1.78 36.99 0.35
CA ILE A 236 -3.22 36.70 0.49
C ILE A 236 -3.76 36.09 -0.81
N ALA A 237 -3.42 36.65 -1.98
CA ALA A 237 -3.88 36.14 -3.26
C ALA A 237 -3.35 34.72 -3.52
N ALA A 238 -2.09 34.43 -3.19
CA ALA A 238 -1.50 33.09 -3.31
C ALA A 238 -2.19 32.08 -2.38
N ASN A 239 -2.47 32.47 -1.14
CA ASN A 239 -3.21 31.63 -0.19
C ASN A 239 -4.66 31.37 -0.68
N GLU A 240 -5.34 32.38 -1.23
CA GLU A 240 -6.67 32.24 -1.80
C GLU A 240 -6.69 31.31 -3.02
N GLN A 241 -5.66 31.36 -3.88
CA GLN A 241 -5.48 30.41 -4.97
C GLN A 241 -5.26 28.98 -4.46
N ALA A 242 -4.44 28.81 -3.41
CA ALA A 242 -4.21 27.50 -2.79
C ALA A 242 -5.50 26.92 -2.18
N LEU A 243 -6.30 27.74 -1.50
CA LEU A 243 -7.61 27.34 -0.97
C LEU A 243 -8.61 27.00 -2.08
N ALA A 244 -8.62 27.77 -3.17
CA ALA A 244 -9.47 27.49 -4.32
C ALA A 244 -9.10 26.16 -5.00
N GLY A 245 -7.81 25.81 -5.03
CA GLY A 245 -7.32 24.53 -5.54
C GLY A 245 -7.80 23.31 -4.75
N LEU A 246 -8.18 23.47 -3.48
CA LEU A 246 -8.76 22.41 -2.65
C LEU A 246 -10.29 22.28 -2.82
N GLY A 247 -10.94 23.16 -3.60
CA GLY A 247 -12.40 23.18 -3.76
C GLY A 247 -13.15 23.91 -2.65
N LEU A 248 -14.47 24.07 -2.83
CA LEU A 248 -15.34 24.79 -1.89
C LEU A 248 -15.70 23.93 -0.68
N LYS A 249 -15.78 24.56 0.50
CA LYS A 249 -16.20 23.87 1.74
C LYS A 249 -17.63 23.33 1.67
N THR A 250 -18.51 23.99 0.91
CA THR A 250 -19.90 23.55 0.70
C THR A 250 -19.97 22.21 -0.02
N ASP A 251 -18.97 21.89 -0.84
CA ASP A 251 -18.90 20.66 -1.63
C ASP A 251 -17.96 19.62 -0.99
N ALA A 252 -17.52 19.84 0.26
CA ALA A 252 -16.53 18.98 0.92
C ALA A 252 -16.96 17.50 0.94
N ILE A 253 -18.23 17.22 1.25
CA ILE A 253 -18.76 15.84 1.29
C ILE A 253 -18.79 15.19 -0.10
N GLU A 254 -19.12 15.97 -1.14
CA GLU A 254 -19.09 15.46 -2.52
C GLU A 254 -17.66 15.20 -2.97
N HIS A 255 -16.74 16.10 -2.61
CA HIS A 255 -15.32 15.96 -2.88
C HIS A 255 -14.71 14.74 -2.17
N GLU A 256 -15.05 14.50 -0.90
CA GLU A 256 -14.65 13.29 -0.17
C GLU A 256 -15.05 12.02 -0.93
N LEU A 257 -16.31 11.95 -1.37
CA LEU A 257 -16.79 10.82 -2.15
C LEU A 257 -16.05 10.71 -3.50
N GLU A 258 -15.79 11.83 -4.18
CA GLU A 258 -15.00 11.85 -5.43
C GLU A 258 -13.60 11.29 -5.22
N VAL A 259 -12.89 11.72 -4.18
CA VAL A 259 -11.54 11.24 -3.87
C VAL A 259 -11.53 9.73 -3.63
N ILE A 260 -12.46 9.22 -2.81
CA ILE A 260 -12.55 7.77 -2.56
C ILE A 260 -12.90 7.00 -3.84
N CYS A 261 -13.84 7.49 -4.64
CA CYS A 261 -14.19 6.89 -5.91
C CYS A 261 -13.03 6.91 -6.91
N ASP A 262 -12.23 7.98 -6.95
CA ASP A 262 -11.07 8.09 -7.85
C ASP A 262 -9.98 7.09 -7.46
N VAL A 263 -9.65 7.02 -6.16
CA VAL A 263 -8.65 6.09 -5.62
C VAL A 263 -9.07 4.63 -5.88
N LEU A 264 -10.31 4.28 -5.58
CA LEU A 264 -10.86 2.94 -5.86
C LEU A 264 -11.04 2.65 -7.36
N GLY A 265 -11.26 3.68 -8.17
CA GLY A 265 -11.37 3.58 -9.63
C GLY A 265 -10.02 3.38 -10.32
N HIS A 266 -8.91 3.67 -9.65
CA HIS A 266 -7.55 3.56 -10.18
C HIS A 266 -6.65 2.66 -9.32
N PRO A 267 -7.04 1.40 -9.05
CA PRO A 267 -6.34 0.53 -8.10
C PRO A 267 -4.87 0.27 -8.48
N ALA A 268 -4.52 0.32 -9.77
CA ALA A 268 -3.14 0.15 -10.25
C ALA A 268 -2.15 1.22 -9.75
N ARG A 269 -2.65 2.40 -9.33
CA ARG A 269 -1.82 3.46 -8.72
C ARG A 269 -1.44 3.17 -7.27
N HIS A 270 -2.22 2.31 -6.60
CA HIS A 270 -2.15 2.05 -5.17
C HIS A 270 -1.65 0.63 -4.86
N ALA A 271 -1.97 -0.33 -5.72
CA ALA A 271 -1.56 -1.73 -5.61
C ALA A 271 -0.87 -2.19 -6.89
N ASN A 272 0.46 -2.07 -6.89
CA ASN A 272 1.31 -2.57 -7.97
C ASN A 272 2.15 -3.75 -7.51
N VAL A 273 1.89 -4.90 -8.12
CA VAL A 273 2.69 -6.12 -7.94
C VAL A 273 3.38 -6.45 -9.26
N GLU A 274 4.71 -6.48 -9.23
CA GLU A 274 5.53 -6.94 -10.33
C GLU A 274 5.81 -8.45 -10.17
N MET A 275 5.53 -9.25 -11.20
CA MET A 275 5.89 -10.68 -11.20
C MET A 275 7.28 -10.83 -11.80
N ARG A 276 8.29 -10.96 -10.94
CA ARG A 276 9.68 -11.08 -11.38
C ARG A 276 10.12 -12.53 -11.40
N GLN A 277 10.57 -13.00 -12.56
CA GLN A 277 11.12 -14.36 -12.71
C GLN A 277 12.65 -14.31 -12.68
N LEU A 278 13.27 -15.15 -11.85
CA LEU A 278 14.71 -15.37 -11.81
C LEU A 278 15.03 -16.87 -11.89
N THR A 279 16.10 -17.22 -12.58
CA THR A 279 16.63 -18.57 -12.60
C THR A 279 17.74 -18.67 -11.57
N LEU A 280 17.53 -19.43 -10.50
CA LEU A 280 18.47 -19.57 -9.38
C LEU A 280 19.12 -20.96 -9.35
N ASN A 281 20.37 -21.02 -8.91
CA ASN A 281 21.02 -22.27 -8.51
C ASN A 281 20.81 -22.54 -7.00
N PRO A 282 21.24 -23.70 -6.47
CA PRO A 282 21.14 -24.01 -5.04
C PRO A 282 21.93 -23.08 -4.10
N MET A 283 22.70 -22.12 -4.61
CA MET A 283 23.39 -21.09 -3.82
C MET A 283 22.73 -19.72 -3.95
N ASN A 284 21.50 -19.66 -4.48
CA ASN A 284 20.75 -18.44 -4.82
C ASN A 284 21.52 -17.47 -5.73
N VAL A 285 22.41 -17.98 -6.57
CA VAL A 285 23.08 -17.21 -7.61
C VAL A 285 22.18 -17.18 -8.84
N VAL A 286 21.97 -15.97 -9.38
CA VAL A 286 21.23 -15.74 -10.62
C VAL A 286 22.03 -16.30 -11.79
N MET A 287 21.37 -17.16 -12.57
CA MET A 287 21.93 -17.79 -13.76
C MET A 287 21.14 -17.41 -15.01
N GLU A 288 21.78 -17.59 -16.16
CA GLU A 288 21.06 -17.51 -17.43
C GLU A 288 20.15 -18.75 -17.58
N PRO A 289 18.97 -18.64 -18.21
CA PRO A 289 18.04 -19.76 -18.37
C PRO A 289 18.65 -21.01 -19.05
N ALA A 290 19.67 -20.82 -19.89
CA ALA A 290 20.37 -21.89 -20.58
C ALA A 290 21.34 -22.70 -19.68
N GLU A 291 21.67 -22.21 -18.49
CA GLU A 291 22.71 -22.76 -17.61
C GLU A 291 22.17 -23.78 -16.57
N GLY A 292 20.88 -24.15 -16.65
CA GLY A 292 20.33 -25.28 -15.90
C GLY A 292 19.86 -25.00 -14.46
N GLY A 293 19.48 -23.75 -14.16
CA GLY A 293 18.89 -23.39 -12.87
C GLY A 293 17.37 -23.58 -12.81
N VAL A 294 16.79 -23.35 -11.64
CA VAL A 294 15.35 -23.43 -11.45
C VAL A 294 14.72 -22.04 -11.62
N PRO A 295 13.72 -21.86 -12.50
CA PRO A 295 12.98 -20.62 -12.61
C PRO A 295 12.04 -20.46 -11.41
N ILE A 296 12.15 -19.34 -10.72
CA ILE A 296 11.33 -18.97 -9.56
C ILE A 296 10.68 -17.63 -9.85
N VAL A 297 9.38 -17.53 -9.62
CA VAL A 297 8.61 -16.29 -9.82
C VAL A 297 8.32 -15.67 -8.46
N PHE A 298 8.84 -14.46 -8.24
CA PHE A 298 8.62 -13.71 -7.01
C PHE A 298 7.70 -12.52 -7.29
N PRO A 299 6.50 -12.49 -6.71
CA PRO A 299 5.69 -11.30 -6.60
C PRO A 299 6.40 -10.22 -5.77
N LEU A 300 6.58 -9.03 -6.35
CA LEU A 300 7.17 -7.86 -5.71
C LEU A 300 6.09 -6.79 -5.48
N ALA A 301 5.71 -6.55 -4.23
CA ALA A 301 4.77 -5.50 -3.86
C ALA A 301 5.50 -4.20 -3.52
N HIS A 302 5.04 -3.09 -4.08
CA HIS A 302 5.49 -1.75 -3.69
C HIS A 302 4.83 -1.36 -2.37
N ILE A 303 5.64 -1.11 -1.33
CA ILE A 303 5.15 -0.72 -0.01
C ILE A 303 5.81 0.63 0.33
N PRO A 304 5.10 1.77 0.20
CA PRO A 304 5.66 3.09 0.45
C PRO A 304 6.26 3.27 1.85
N ALA A 305 5.75 2.53 2.84
CA ALA A 305 6.23 2.54 4.22
C ALA A 305 7.48 1.65 4.47
N SER A 306 7.94 0.88 3.48
CA SER A 306 9.12 0.01 3.62
C SER A 306 10.41 0.76 3.26
N PRO A 307 11.51 0.61 4.03
CA PRO A 307 12.79 1.30 3.75
C PRO A 307 13.35 1.05 2.34
N GLN A 308 13.04 -0.12 1.76
CA GLN A 308 13.49 -0.52 0.43
C GLN A 308 12.45 -0.23 -0.67
N GLY A 309 11.27 0.28 -0.32
CA GLY A 309 10.16 0.60 -1.23
C GLY A 309 9.45 -0.60 -1.87
N VAL A 310 10.08 -1.78 -1.87
CA VAL A 310 9.57 -3.02 -2.48
C VAL A 310 9.82 -4.21 -1.55
N ARG A 311 8.86 -5.13 -1.45
CA ARG A 311 9.02 -6.42 -0.78
C ARG A 311 8.63 -7.57 -1.69
N ALA A 312 9.40 -8.64 -1.63
CA ALA A 312 8.99 -9.92 -2.18
C ALA A 312 7.95 -10.57 -1.26
N PHE A 313 7.02 -11.34 -1.83
CA PHE A 313 6.14 -12.17 -1.02
C PHE A 313 5.79 -13.49 -1.72
N SER A 314 5.47 -14.50 -0.92
CA SER A 314 5.02 -15.81 -1.39
C SER A 314 3.84 -16.29 -0.56
N LEU A 315 3.00 -17.14 -1.14
CA LEU A 315 2.02 -17.89 -0.37
C LEU A 315 2.72 -19.11 0.23
N VAL A 316 2.48 -19.38 1.51
CA VAL A 316 3.05 -20.53 2.22
C VAL A 316 1.98 -21.29 2.98
N ARG A 317 2.17 -22.59 3.13
CA ARG A 317 1.42 -23.46 4.03
C ARG A 317 2.30 -23.83 5.21
N PHE A 318 1.80 -23.67 6.43
CA PHE A 318 2.56 -23.89 7.66
C PHE A 318 1.78 -24.78 8.63
N ALA A 319 2.44 -25.78 9.20
CA ALA A 319 1.82 -26.74 10.11
C ALA A 319 1.84 -26.23 11.56
N ARG A 320 0.75 -26.45 12.30
CA ARG A 320 0.67 -26.17 13.75
C ARG A 320 1.77 -26.91 14.52
N ALA A 321 2.13 -28.11 14.08
CA ALA A 321 3.16 -28.93 14.72
C ALA A 321 4.54 -28.26 14.74
N ASP A 322 4.79 -27.36 13.79
CA ASP A 322 6.04 -26.61 13.66
C ASP A 322 6.00 -25.26 14.38
N LEU A 323 4.85 -24.88 14.96
CA LEU A 323 4.69 -23.63 15.70
C LEU A 323 5.46 -23.69 17.02
N VAL A 324 6.51 -22.89 17.12
CA VAL A 324 7.30 -22.73 18.34
C VAL A 324 6.65 -21.68 19.21
N ALA A 325 6.46 -21.98 20.50
CA ALA A 325 5.95 -21.01 21.46
C ALA A 325 6.88 -19.79 21.52
N LEU A 326 6.31 -18.58 21.42
CA LEU A 326 7.06 -17.37 21.69
C LEU A 326 7.58 -17.41 23.13
N PRO A 327 8.85 -17.06 23.38
CA PRO A 327 9.29 -16.86 24.76
C PRO A 327 8.36 -15.81 25.38
N LYS A 328 7.77 -16.14 26.53
CA LYS A 328 7.00 -15.18 27.32
C LYS A 328 7.96 -14.07 27.69
N VAL A 329 7.93 -12.95 26.95
CA VAL A 329 8.51 -11.71 27.42
C VAL A 329 7.71 -11.38 28.67
N LEU A 330 8.34 -11.55 29.84
CA LEU A 330 7.80 -11.01 31.08
C LEU A 330 7.62 -9.52 30.81
N ASP A 331 6.38 -9.05 30.83
CA ASP A 331 6.05 -7.62 30.81
C ASP A 331 6.80 -6.97 31.98
N ALA A 332 7.94 -6.38 31.68
CA ALA A 332 8.68 -5.54 32.58
C ALA A 332 8.30 -4.10 32.23
N ASP A 333 7.35 -3.58 33.00
CA ASP A 333 7.16 -2.16 33.30
C ASP A 333 8.31 -1.29 32.81
N SER A 334 8.19 -0.77 31.59
CA SER A 334 9.09 0.25 31.07
C SER A 334 8.25 1.48 30.75
N ARG A 335 7.83 2.12 31.85
CA ARG A 335 7.58 3.55 31.91
C ARG A 335 8.74 4.31 31.27
N PHE A 336 8.44 5.03 30.20
CA PHE A 336 9.06 6.30 29.84
C PHE A 336 7.83 7.17 29.49
N VAL A 337 7.31 8.11 30.27
CA VAL A 337 7.84 9.24 31.04
C VAL A 337 8.73 10.16 30.20
N ILE A 338 8.02 11.19 29.71
CA ILE A 338 8.36 12.46 29.03
C ILE A 338 8.65 12.34 27.54
#